data_AF-A0ABD4A939-F1
#
_entry.id   AF-A0ABD4A939-F1
#
_cell.length_a   1.000
_cell.length_b   1.000
_cell.length_c   1.000
_cell.angle_alpha   90.00
_cell.angle_beta   90.00
_cell.angle_gamma   90.00
#
_symmetry.space_group_name_H-M   'P 1'
#
loop_
_entity.id
_entity.type
_entity.pdbx_description
1 polymer ?
#
loop_
_entity_poly.entity_id
_entity_poly.type
_entity_poly.pdbx_seq_one_letter_code
_entity_poly.pdbx_strand_id
1 'polypeptide(L)'
;MFQKSQNQLTFVDDFFLPFGGKLNKDNRWVRLAEIIPWWKAEEKYAESFKNSMKGEQALSVRVALGSLIIQQRLGLSDRETVNQIM
;
A
#
# COMPACT_ATOMS: atom_id res chain seq x y z
N MET A 1 -16.91 -4.56 -2.96
CA MET A 1 -16.60 -5.76 -2.14
C MET A 1 -15.10 -5.76 -1.83
N PHE A 2 -14.65 -5.92 -0.58
CA PHE A 2 -13.22 -5.92 -0.24
C PHE A 2 -12.67 -7.36 -0.27
N GLN A 3 -11.69 -7.61 -1.14
CA GLN A 3 -11.00 -8.90 -1.21
C GLN A 3 -9.66 -8.75 -0.48
N LYS A 4 -9.49 -9.51 0.61
CA LYS A 4 -8.24 -9.55 1.37
C LYS A 4 -7.16 -10.18 0.48
N SER A 5 -6.13 -9.43 0.13
CA SER A 5 -5.04 -9.95 -0.69
C SER A 5 -4.05 -10.69 0.21
N GLN A 6 -4.11 -12.02 0.21
CA GLN A 6 -3.26 -12.87 1.07
C GLN A 6 -1.83 -13.06 0.53
N ASN A 7 -1.52 -12.59 -0.67
CA ASN A 7 -0.20 -12.77 -1.29
C ASN A 7 0.66 -11.50 -1.20
N GLN A 8 0.83 -11.00 0.02
CA GLN A 8 1.69 -9.87 0.24
C GLN A 8 3.13 -10.36 0.42
N LEU A 9 4.02 -9.98 -0.51
CA LEU A 9 5.47 -10.15 -0.37
C LEU A 9 5.89 -9.45 0.93
N THR A 10 6.12 -10.28 1.95
CA THR A 10 6.30 -9.84 3.34
C THR A 10 7.72 -9.29 3.55
N PHE A 11 8.61 -9.50 2.59
CA PHE A 11 10.03 -9.21 2.75
C PHE A 11 10.58 -8.51 1.52
N VAL A 12 11.17 -7.33 1.75
CA VAL A 12 11.99 -6.57 0.80
C VAL A 12 13.10 -7.45 0.22
N ASP A 13 13.60 -8.41 1.01
CA ASP A 13 14.62 -9.38 0.64
C ASP A 13 14.11 -10.50 -0.28
N ASP A 14 12.81 -10.81 -0.27
CA ASP A 14 12.18 -11.83 -1.14
C ASP A 14 11.61 -11.23 -2.43
N PHE A 15 11.78 -9.92 -2.64
CA PHE A 15 11.36 -9.27 -3.88
C PHE A 15 12.30 -9.70 -5.02
N PHE A 16 11.80 -10.58 -5.88
CA PHE A 16 12.54 -11.08 -7.03
C PHE A 16 12.62 -10.01 -8.13
N LEU A 17 13.82 -9.50 -8.40
CA LEU A 17 14.08 -8.66 -9.56
C LEU A 17 14.54 -9.54 -10.73
N PRO A 18 13.82 -9.59 -11.87
CA PRO A 18 14.15 -10.46 -13.00
C PRO A 18 15.48 -10.13 -13.69
N PHE A 19 16.06 -8.98 -13.38
CA PHE A 19 17.37 -8.51 -13.85
C PHE A 19 18.46 -8.57 -12.77
N GLY A 20 18.17 -9.21 -11.63
CA GLY A 20 19.07 -9.30 -10.49
C GLY A 20 19.08 -8.05 -9.60
N GLY A 21 19.59 -8.21 -8.38
CA GLY A 21 19.69 -7.15 -7.38
C GLY A 21 18.72 -7.31 -6.20
N LYS A 22 18.79 -6.38 -5.26
CA LYS A 22 17.89 -6.26 -4.11
C LYS A 22 17.38 -4.83 -4.03
N LEU A 23 16.21 -4.64 -3.43
CA LEU A 23 15.74 -3.30 -3.09
C LEU A 23 16.72 -2.63 -2.12
N ASN A 24 16.98 -1.34 -2.33
CA ASN A 24 17.84 -0.58 -1.44
C ASN A 24 17.15 -0.42 -0.06
N LYS A 25 17.70 -1.08 0.98
CA LYS A 25 17.19 -1.02 2.36
C LYS A 25 17.23 0.38 2.96
N ASP A 26 18.06 1.27 2.43
CA ASP A 26 18.13 2.67 2.87
C ASP A 26 17.11 3.57 2.18
N ASN A 27 16.36 3.05 1.20
CA ASN A 27 15.29 3.82 0.58
C ASN A 27 14.21 4.13 1.61
N ARG A 28 13.80 5.41 1.65
CA ARG A 28 12.81 5.92 2.60
C ARG A 28 11.49 5.12 2.59
N TRP A 29 11.06 4.64 1.43
CA TRP A 29 9.81 3.90 1.26
C TRP A 29 9.94 2.44 1.70
N VAL A 30 11.11 1.84 1.47
CA VAL A 30 11.44 0.50 1.92
C VAL A 30 11.42 0.45 3.46
N ARG A 31 12.09 1.39 4.13
CA ARG A 31 12.06 1.52 5.59
C ARG A 31 10.64 1.76 6.14
N LEU A 32 9.87 2.64 5.49
CA LEU A 32 8.48 2.90 5.90
C LEU A 32 7.60 1.65 5.76
N ALA A 33 7.79 0.88 4.68
CA ALA A 33 7.05 -0.36 4.47
C ALA A 33 7.33 -1.42 5.54
N GLU A 34 8.56 -1.48 6.07
CA GLU A 34 8.94 -2.39 7.16
C GLU A 34 8.36 -1.96 8.52
N ILE A 35 8.26 -0.65 8.78
CA ILE A 35 7.80 -0.12 10.08
C ILE A 35 6.27 -0.19 10.22
N ILE A 36 5.53 -0.01 9.11
CA ILE A 36 4.07 0.06 9.16
C ILE A 36 3.48 -1.33 9.41
N PRO A 37 2.64 -1.52 10.46
CA PRO A 37 1.94 -2.79 10.70
C PRO A 37 0.76 -2.94 9.72
N TRP A 38 1.05 -3.34 8.49
CA TRP A 38 0.07 -3.44 7.40
C TRP A 38 -1.12 -4.34 7.71
N TRP A 39 -0.91 -5.41 8.47
CA TRP A 39 -1.97 -6.33 8.89
C TRP A 39 -3.05 -5.63 9.75
N LYS A 40 -2.63 -4.78 10.70
CA LYS A 40 -3.56 -3.98 11.52
C LYS A 40 -4.32 -2.97 10.67
N ALA A 41 -3.63 -2.35 9.71
CA ALA A 41 -4.25 -1.40 8.80
C ALA A 41 -5.28 -2.10 7.92
N GLU A 42 -4.98 -3.30 7.41
CA GLU A 42 -5.89 -4.09 6.60
C GLU A 42 -7.14 -4.54 7.36
N GLU A 43 -6.99 -4.98 8.61
CA GLU A 43 -8.15 -5.35 9.45
C GLU A 43 -9.12 -4.19 9.64
N LYS A 44 -8.61 -3.01 10.02
CA LYS A 44 -9.41 -1.79 10.18
C LYS A 44 -10.01 -1.31 8.86
N TYR A 45 -9.25 -1.42 7.77
CA TYR A 45 -9.72 -1.05 6.45
C TYR A 45 -10.87 -1.97 6.00
N ALA A 46 -10.71 -3.28 6.16
CA ALA A 46 -11.75 -4.26 5.84
C ALA A 46 -13.02 -4.06 6.67
N GLU A 47 -12.90 -3.71 7.95
CA GLU A 47 -14.03 -3.36 8.83
C GLU A 47 -14.90 -2.23 8.29
N SER A 48 -14.27 -1.25 7.64
CA SER A 48 -14.97 -0.10 7.07
C SER A 48 -15.87 -0.48 5.88
N PHE A 49 -15.66 -1.64 5.26
CA PHE A 49 -16.47 -2.13 4.14
C PHE A 49 -17.49 -3.22 4.51
N LYS A 50 -17.51 -3.69 5.78
CA LYS A 50 -18.40 -4.79 6.23
C LYS A 50 -19.90 -4.47 6.06
N ASN A 51 -20.28 -3.19 6.00
CA ASN A 51 -21.67 -2.76 5.90
C ASN A 51 -22.14 -2.37 4.49
N SER A 52 -21.26 -2.48 3.48
CA SER A 52 -21.57 -2.02 2.12
C SER A 52 -21.59 -3.20 1.15
N MET A 53 -22.79 -3.71 0.87
CA MET A 53 -23.06 -4.77 -0.11
C MET A 53 -23.20 -4.22 -1.55
N LYS A 54 -22.98 -2.92 -1.77
CA LYS A 54 -23.11 -2.24 -3.07
C LYS A 54 -21.83 -1.45 -3.40
N GLY A 55 -21.31 -1.63 -4.62
CA GLY A 55 -20.20 -0.83 -5.16
C GLY A 55 -19.06 -1.66 -5.77
N GLU A 56 -18.17 -0.95 -6.46
CA GLU A 56 -16.96 -1.44 -7.12
C GLU A 56 -16.03 -2.21 -6.14
N GLN A 57 -15.06 -2.95 -6.68
CA GLN A 57 -14.03 -3.59 -5.88
C GLN A 57 -13.19 -2.54 -5.14
N ALA A 58 -13.03 -2.70 -3.83
CA ALA A 58 -12.22 -1.78 -3.05
C ALA A 58 -10.73 -1.96 -3.37
N LEU A 59 -10.01 -0.85 -3.49
CA LEU A 59 -8.56 -0.87 -3.64
C LEU A 59 -7.87 -1.47 -2.41
N SER A 60 -6.64 -1.95 -2.58
CA SER A 60 -5.89 -2.49 -1.44
C SER A 60 -5.55 -1.39 -0.43
N VAL A 61 -5.43 -1.77 0.85
CA VAL A 61 -5.01 -0.84 1.91
C VAL A 61 -3.66 -0.20 1.63
N ARG A 62 -2.76 -0.87 0.89
CA ARG A 62 -1.45 -0.30 0.51
C ARG A 62 -1.58 0.85 -0.45
N VAL A 63 -2.51 0.77 -1.40
CA VAL A 63 -2.75 1.88 -2.32
C VAL A 63 -3.43 3.02 -1.56
N ALA A 64 -4.47 2.73 -0.78
CA ALA A 64 -5.20 3.76 -0.04
C ALA A 64 -4.35 4.48 1.03
N LEU A 65 -3.65 3.73 1.88
CA LEU A 65 -2.78 4.31 2.91
C LEU A 65 -1.47 4.83 2.31
N GLY A 66 -0.92 4.14 1.31
CA GLY A 66 0.32 4.55 0.64
C GLY A 66 0.16 5.86 -0.11
N SER A 67 -0.94 6.07 -0.82
CA SER A 67 -1.23 7.34 -1.50
C SER A 67 -1.31 8.49 -0.51
N LEU A 68 -2.00 8.30 0.62
CA LEU A 68 -2.09 9.31 1.68
C LEU A 68 -0.71 9.63 2.29
N ILE A 69 0.12 8.61 2.53
CA ILE A 69 1.48 8.81 3.03
C ILE A 69 2.31 9.62 2.02
N ILE A 70 2.25 9.26 0.74
CA ILE A 70 2.98 9.94 -0.33
C ILE A 70 2.53 11.40 -0.44
N GLN A 71 1.22 11.62 -0.49
CA GLN A 71 0.60 12.93 -0.55
C GLN A 71 1.05 13.83 0.59
N GLN A 72 0.97 13.36 1.83
CA GLN A 72 1.33 14.13 3.01
C GLN A 72 2.84 14.36 3.12
N ARG A 73 3.67 13.37 2.76
CA ARG A 73 5.13 13.47 2.80
C ARG A 73 5.68 14.43 1.74
N LEU A 74 5.04 14.50 0.59
CA LEU A 74 5.50 15.31 -0.56
C LEU A 74 4.73 16.62 -0.72
N GLY A 75 3.66 16.86 0.05
CA GLY A 75 2.83 18.06 -0.05
C GLY A 75 2.08 18.17 -1.38
N LEU A 76 1.66 17.04 -1.96
CA LEU A 76 1.05 17.00 -3.28
C LEU A 76 -0.46 17.29 -3.24
N SER A 77 -0.98 17.80 -4.36
CA SER A 77 -2.43 17.82 -4.58
C SER A 77 -2.96 16.41 -4.82
N ASP A 78 -4.27 16.20 -4.66
CA ASP A 78 -4.91 14.91 -4.94
C ASP A 78 -4.63 14.44 -6.37
N ARG A 79 -4.75 15.35 -7.35
CA ARG A 79 -4.50 15.06 -8.77
C ARG A 79 -3.06 14.66 -9.02
N GLU A 80 -2.12 15.38 -8.43
CA GLU A 80 -0.70 15.07 -8.59
C GLU A 80 -0.34 13.76 -7.88
N THR A 81 -0.96 13.47 -6.73
CA THR A 81 -0.78 12.18 -6.05
C THR A 81 -1.22 11.03 -6.93
N VAL A 82 -2.36 11.16 -7.62
CA VAL A 82 -2.83 10.16 -8.59
C VAL A 82 -1.82 9.97 -9.71
N ASN A 83 -1.32 11.05 -10.33
CA ASN A 83 -0.32 10.98 -11.41
C ASN A 83 1.00 10.30 -10.99
N GLN A 84 1.33 10.32 -9.70
CA GLN A 84 2.56 9.71 -9.17
C GLN A 84 2.41 8.21 -8.88
N ILE A 85 1.18 7.69 -8.75
CA ILE A 85 0.90 6.32 -8.31
C ILE A 85 0.11 5.48 -9.33
N MET A 86 -0.57 6.12 -10.28
CA MET A 86 -1.39 5.51 -11.36
C MET A 86 -0.87 5.94 -12.72
#